data_AF-A0A8S9KZ37-F1
#
_entry.id   AF-A0A8S9KZ37-F1
#
_cell.length_a   1.000
_cell.length_b   1.000
_cell.length_c   1.000
_cell.angle_alpha   90.00
_cell.angle_beta   90.00
_cell.angle_gamma   90.00
#
_symmetry.space_group_name_H-M   'P 1'
#
loop_
_entity.id
_entity.type
_entity.pdbx_description
1 polymer ?
#
loop_
_entity_poly.entity_id
_entity_poly.type
_entity_poly.pdbx_seq_one_letter_code
_entity_poly.pdbx_strand_id
1 'polypeptide(L)'
;GDLPRAAETLASMRNCLSAVGEVAEFANVRKQLEVLEDRLEAMVQPRLTDALTYHKVDVAQDLRGILIRIGRFKSLELQYSKVRLKPIKQLWDDFDTKQRANKLASERSETQRLSSGDEFQLTSTQTSFASWLPSFYDELLLYLEQEWKW
;
A
#
# COMPACT_ATOMS: atom_id res chain seq x y z
N GLY A 1 23.67 0.39 9.88
CA GLY A 1 24.03 1.76 9.54
C GLY A 1 22.99 2.68 10.15
N ASP A 2 23.43 3.77 10.76
CA ASP A 2 22.58 4.72 11.49
C ASP A 2 21.81 5.61 10.49
N LEU A 3 20.61 5.17 10.10
CA LEU A 3 19.75 5.84 9.10
C LEU A 3 19.39 7.29 9.50
N PRO A 4 19.04 7.59 10.77
CA PRO A 4 18.80 8.96 11.24
C PRO A 4 19.99 9.90 10.99
N ARG A 5 21.21 9.48 11.37
CA ARG A 5 22.42 10.30 11.17
C ARG A 5 22.74 10.54 9.70
N ALA A 6 22.51 9.54 8.85
CA ALA A 6 22.65 9.71 7.41
C ALA A 6 21.66 10.78 6.88
N ALA A 7 20.40 10.73 7.30
CA ALA A 7 19.38 11.71 6.93
C ALA A 7 19.75 13.14 7.36
N GLU A 8 20.27 13.30 8.58
CA GLU A 8 20.73 14.60 9.10
C GLU A 8 21.90 15.16 8.28
N THR A 9 22.85 14.30 7.93
CA THR A 9 24.02 14.70 7.12
C THR A 9 23.58 15.16 5.74
N LEU A 10 22.69 14.41 5.07
CA LEU A 10 22.15 14.77 3.75
C LEU A 10 21.35 16.08 3.80
N ALA A 11 20.50 16.25 4.83
CA ALA A 11 19.75 17.49 5.02
C ALA A 11 20.66 18.71 5.25
N SER A 12 21.74 18.54 6.03
CA SER A 12 22.76 19.58 6.22
C SER A 12 23.46 19.92 4.90
N MET A 13 23.89 18.92 4.13
CA MET A 13 24.51 19.11 2.82
C MET A 13 23.58 19.84 1.85
N ARG A 14 22.29 19.49 1.81
CA ARG A 14 21.28 20.18 1.02
C ARG A 14 21.18 21.66 1.39
N ASN A 15 21.14 21.97 2.69
CA ASN A 15 21.07 23.36 3.17
C ASN A 15 22.33 24.15 2.80
N CYS A 16 23.52 23.55 2.93
CA CYS A 16 24.78 24.18 2.52
C CYS A 16 24.80 24.45 1.01
N LEU A 17 24.41 23.47 0.18
CA LEU A 17 24.35 23.64 -1.27
C LEU A 17 23.31 24.68 -1.69
N SER A 18 22.18 24.77 -0.97
CA SER A 18 21.17 25.80 -1.20
C SER A 18 21.68 27.20 -0.84
N ALA A 19 22.52 27.34 0.19
CA ALA A 19 23.08 28.63 0.61
C ALA A 19 24.17 29.14 -0.33
N VAL A 20 24.93 28.22 -0.95
CA VAL A 20 26.03 28.55 -1.88
C VAL A 20 25.53 28.93 -3.29
N GLY A 21 24.27 28.64 -3.62
CA GLY A 21 23.64 29.03 -4.87
C GLY A 21 24.09 28.20 -6.08
N GLU A 22 23.69 28.63 -7.28
CA GLU A 22 23.89 27.84 -8.50
C GLU A 22 25.28 27.99 -9.14
N VAL A 23 26.31 27.47 -8.46
CA VAL A 23 27.65 27.37 -9.05
C VAL A 23 27.80 26.02 -9.76
N ALA A 24 28.28 26.05 -11.01
CA ALA A 24 28.42 24.86 -11.87
C ALA A 24 29.31 23.77 -11.24
N GLU A 25 30.27 24.15 -10.40
CA GLU A 25 31.18 23.25 -9.67
C GLU A 25 30.43 22.33 -8.69
N PHE A 26 29.29 22.79 -8.16
CA PHE A 26 28.46 21.98 -7.25
C PHE A 26 27.34 21.20 -7.96
N ALA A 27 27.22 21.29 -9.28
CA ALA A 27 26.22 20.52 -10.02
C ALA A 27 26.45 19.01 -9.87
N ASN A 28 27.72 18.57 -9.84
CA ASN A 28 28.06 17.17 -9.64
C ASN A 28 27.77 16.71 -8.20
N VAL A 29 28.00 17.59 -7.22
CA VAL A 29 27.72 17.31 -5.80
C VAL A 29 26.20 17.21 -5.55
N ARG A 30 25.39 18.06 -6.21
CA ARG A 30 23.92 17.95 -6.17
C ARG A 30 23.43 16.61 -6.70
N LYS A 31 23.97 16.14 -7.84
CA LYS A 31 23.65 14.81 -8.38
C LYS A 31 24.06 13.69 -7.43
N GLN A 32 25.23 13.78 -6.80
CA GLN A 32 25.66 12.80 -5.81
C GLN A 32 24.75 12.79 -4.57
N LEU A 33 24.30 13.96 -4.12
CA LEU A 33 23.34 14.09 -3.02
C LEU A 33 22.02 13.38 -3.36
N GLU A 34 21.47 13.60 -4.56
CA GLU A 34 20.25 12.93 -5.02
C GLU A 34 20.40 11.40 -5.01
N VAL A 35 21.53 10.87 -5.48
CA VAL A 35 21.81 9.42 -5.48
C VAL A 35 21.89 8.86 -4.05
N LEU A 36 22.46 9.61 -3.11
CA LEU A 36 22.52 9.21 -1.71
C LEU A 36 21.14 9.24 -1.04
N GLU A 37 20.31 10.23 -1.36
CA GLU A 37 18.91 10.30 -0.94
C GLU A 37 18.09 9.14 -1.50
N ASP A 38 18.23 8.81 -2.79
CA ASP A 38 17.58 7.66 -3.43
C ASP A 38 17.97 6.35 -2.75
N ARG A 39 19.26 6.18 -2.43
CA ARG A 39 19.75 4.99 -1.74
C ARG A 39 19.22 4.91 -0.31
N LEU A 40 19.15 6.03 0.40
CA LEU A 40 18.58 6.08 1.75
C LEU A 40 17.09 5.74 1.72
N GLU A 41 16.35 6.30 0.76
CA GLU A 41 14.95 6.00 0.49
C GLU A 41 14.76 4.50 0.25
N ALA A 42 15.53 3.89 -0.65
CA ALA A 42 15.46 2.47 -0.95
C ALA A 42 15.73 1.55 0.26
N MET A 43 16.55 1.99 1.22
CA MET A 43 16.79 1.25 2.46
C MET A 43 15.67 1.42 3.49
N VAL A 44 15.01 2.58 3.51
CA VAL A 44 13.92 2.90 4.43
C VAL A 44 12.59 2.29 3.98
N GLN A 45 12.32 2.28 2.67
CA GLN A 45 11.09 1.76 2.06
C GLN A 45 10.65 0.37 2.56
N PRO A 46 11.49 -0.69 2.52
CA PRO A 46 11.08 -2.01 3.01
C PRO A 46 10.79 -2.02 4.51
N ARG A 47 11.59 -1.30 5.31
CA ARG A 47 11.41 -1.21 6.77
C ARG A 47 10.14 -0.45 7.13
N LEU A 48 9.82 0.59 6.38
CA LEU A 48 8.60 1.37 6.52
C LEU A 48 7.39 0.50 6.17
N THR A 49 7.48 -0.29 5.10
CA THR A 49 6.44 -1.25 4.70
C THR A 49 6.14 -2.24 5.81
N ASP A 50 7.19 -2.83 6.39
CA ASP A 50 7.05 -3.74 7.51
C ASP A 50 6.45 -3.05 8.74
N ALA A 51 6.95 -1.86 9.09
CA ALA A 51 6.44 -1.10 10.23
C ALA A 51 4.95 -0.75 10.09
N LEU A 52 4.52 -0.35 8.89
CA LEU A 52 3.11 -0.07 8.57
C LEU A 52 2.26 -1.35 8.64
N THR A 53 2.76 -2.46 8.11
CA THR A 53 2.04 -3.75 8.10
C THR A 53 1.85 -4.31 9.50
N TYR A 54 2.87 -4.18 10.37
CA TYR A 54 2.83 -4.68 11.76
C TYR A 54 2.39 -3.63 12.78
N HIS A 55 1.84 -2.49 12.35
CA HIS A 55 1.37 -1.40 13.22
C HIS A 55 2.42 -0.91 14.24
N LYS A 56 3.70 -0.92 13.87
CA LYS A 56 4.80 -0.41 14.71
C LYS A 56 4.89 1.11 14.60
N VAL A 57 4.09 1.81 15.40
CA VAL A 57 3.94 3.28 15.36
C VAL A 57 5.29 3.99 15.51
N ASP A 58 6.07 3.65 16.53
CA ASP A 58 7.34 4.34 16.82
C ASP A 58 8.32 4.24 15.66
N VAL A 59 8.48 3.03 15.11
CA VAL A 59 9.37 2.76 13.97
C VAL A 59 8.87 3.47 12.71
N ALA A 60 7.56 3.48 12.47
CA ALA A 60 6.98 4.19 11.33
C ALA A 60 7.18 5.71 11.45
N GLN A 61 7.04 6.28 12.65
CA GLN A 61 7.29 7.69 12.92
C GLN A 61 8.76 8.07 12.71
N ASP A 62 9.70 7.27 13.18
CA ASP A 62 11.14 7.49 12.97
C ASP A 62 11.51 7.47 11.48
N LEU A 63 11.01 6.46 10.75
CA LEU A 63 11.25 6.33 9.31
C LEU A 63 10.56 7.44 8.51
N ARG A 64 9.37 7.88 8.92
CA ARG A 64 8.70 9.07 8.38
C ARG A 64 9.53 10.32 8.61
N GLY A 65 10.09 10.50 9.80
CA GLY A 65 10.97 11.62 10.13
C GLY A 65 12.19 11.67 9.22
N ILE A 66 12.80 10.51 8.94
CA ILE A 66 13.91 10.39 7.98
C ILE A 66 13.48 10.85 6.58
N LEU A 67 12.37 10.31 6.04
CA LEU A 67 11.90 10.63 4.69
C LEU A 67 11.51 12.10 4.53
N ILE A 68 10.88 12.70 5.54
CA ILE A 68 10.53 14.13 5.53
C ILE A 68 11.80 14.99 5.51
N ARG A 69 12.81 14.63 6.32
CA ARG A 69 14.08 15.38 6.38
C ARG A 69 14.79 15.42 5.03
N ILE A 70 14.85 14.29 4.32
CA ILE A 70 15.43 14.21 2.96
C ILE A 70 14.48 14.70 1.86
N GLY A 71 13.29 15.21 2.18
CA GLY A 71 12.36 15.77 1.18
C GLY A 71 11.62 14.72 0.33
N ARG A 72 11.63 13.43 0.74
CA ARG A 72 11.00 12.31 0.01
C ARG A 72 9.59 12.00 0.50
N PHE A 73 8.78 13.04 0.72
CA PHE A 73 7.42 12.89 1.24
C PHE A 73 6.48 12.15 0.28
N LYS A 74 6.57 12.43 -1.03
CA LYS A 74 5.74 11.75 -2.05
C LYS A 74 5.92 10.22 -2.05
N SER A 75 7.14 9.76 -1.76
CA SER A 75 7.45 8.34 -1.68
C SER A 75 6.85 7.68 -0.43
N LEU A 76 6.84 8.41 0.70
CA LEU A 76 6.14 8.01 1.91
C LEU A 76 4.63 7.86 1.65
N GLU A 77 3.98 8.86 1.03
CA GLU A 77 2.55 8.81 0.72
C GLU A 77 2.19 7.65 -0.21
N LEU A 78 3.01 7.43 -1.25
CA LEU A 78 2.83 6.31 -2.17
C LEU A 78 2.95 4.97 -1.46
N GLN A 79 3.91 4.82 -0.55
CA GLN A 79 4.06 3.56 0.18
C GLN A 79 2.96 3.34 1.20
N TYR A 80 2.57 4.40 1.90
CA TYR A 80 1.47 4.37 2.85
C TYR A 80 0.18 3.92 2.19
N SER A 81 -0.21 4.60 1.11
CA SER A 81 -1.41 4.25 0.34
C SER A 81 -1.35 2.82 -0.16
N LYS A 82 -0.22 2.36 -0.73
CA LYS A 82 -0.07 0.97 -1.19
C LYS A 82 -0.29 -0.07 -0.10
N VAL A 83 0.28 0.14 1.09
CA VAL A 83 0.14 -0.81 2.21
C VAL A 83 -1.30 -0.82 2.71
N ARG A 84 -1.91 0.36 2.89
CA ARG A 84 -3.26 0.50 3.46
C ARG A 84 -4.39 0.16 2.49
N LEU A 85 -4.19 0.36 1.19
CA LEU A 85 -5.17 -0.01 0.15
C LEU A 85 -5.17 -1.52 -0.14
N LYS A 86 -4.10 -2.24 0.20
CA LYS A 86 -3.96 -3.67 -0.13
C LYS A 86 -5.10 -4.53 0.47
N PRO A 87 -5.46 -4.43 1.76
CA PRO A 87 -6.57 -5.20 2.34
C PRO A 87 -7.91 -4.87 1.70
N ILE A 88 -8.19 -3.58 1.47
CA ILE A 88 -9.45 -3.13 0.84
C ILE A 88 -9.57 -3.71 -0.57
N LYS A 89 -8.48 -3.69 -1.33
CA LYS A 89 -8.44 -4.28 -2.67
C LYS A 89 -8.64 -5.79 -2.63
N GLN A 90 -8.06 -6.48 -1.65
CA GLN A 90 -8.26 -7.93 -1.49
C GLN A 90 -9.73 -8.30 -1.25
N LEU A 91 -10.45 -7.54 -0.41
CA LEU A 91 -11.88 -7.77 -0.19
C LEU A 91 -12.69 -7.66 -1.49
N TRP A 92 -12.34 -6.69 -2.33
CA TRP A 92 -12.95 -6.51 -3.64
C TRP A 92 -12.62 -7.64 -4.61
N ASP A 93 -11.34 -8.00 -4.72
CA ASP A 93 -10.84 -9.05 -5.62
C ASP A 93 -11.40 -10.44 -5.22
N ASP A 94 -11.57 -10.71 -3.92
CA ASP A 94 -12.16 -11.94 -3.39
C ASP A 94 -13.64 -12.06 -3.78
N PHE A 95 -14.38 -10.96 -3.76
CA PHE A 95 -15.77 -10.94 -4.23
C PHE A 95 -15.86 -11.22 -5.74
N ASP A 96 -15.03 -10.57 -6.56
CA ASP A 96 -15.02 -10.78 -8.01
C ASP A 96 -14.63 -12.22 -8.37
N THR A 97 -13.65 -12.79 -7.65
CA THR A 97 -13.24 -14.19 -7.83
C THR A 97 -14.36 -15.17 -7.49
N LYS A 98 -15.08 -14.95 -6.38
CA LYS A 98 -16.25 -15.75 -5.99
C LYS A 98 -17.38 -15.62 -7.02
N GLN A 99 -17.63 -14.43 -7.54
CA GLN A 99 -18.61 -14.19 -8.60
C GLN A 99 -18.29 -14.96 -9.88
N ARG A 100 -17.03 -14.93 -10.34
CA ARG A 100 -16.59 -15.70 -11.52
C ARG A 100 -16.67 -17.21 -11.30
N ALA A 101 -16.27 -17.69 -10.13
CA ALA A 101 -16.39 -19.11 -9.77
C ALA A 101 -17.85 -19.57 -9.76
N ASN A 102 -18.77 -18.74 -9.25
CA ASN A 102 -20.19 -19.04 -9.22
C ASN A 102 -20.82 -19.08 -10.62
N LYS A 103 -20.41 -18.20 -11.55
CA LYS A 103 -20.85 -18.25 -12.95
C LYS A 103 -20.43 -19.56 -13.62
N LEU A 104 -19.16 -19.94 -13.49
CA LEU A 104 -18.62 -21.18 -14.05
C LEU A 104 -19.27 -22.44 -13.44
N ALA A 105 -19.58 -22.42 -12.14
CA ALA A 105 -20.29 -23.50 -11.46
C ALA A 105 -21.75 -23.63 -11.93
N SER A 106 -22.41 -22.50 -12.23
CA SER A 106 -23.76 -22.47 -12.80
C SER A 106 -23.78 -23.08 -14.21
N GLU A 107 -22.84 -22.71 -15.08
CA GLU A 107 -22.72 -23.24 -16.46
C GLU A 107 -22.42 -24.75 -16.50
N ARG A 108 -21.56 -25.25 -15.59
CA ARG A 108 -21.32 -26.69 -15.42
C ARG A 108 -22.55 -27.45 -14.90
N SER A 109 -23.30 -26.84 -13.99
CA SER A 109 -24.52 -27.44 -13.46
C SER A 109 -25.63 -27.47 -14.51
N GLU A 110 -25.73 -26.48 -15.39
CA GLU A 110 -26.68 -26.46 -16.51
C GLU A 110 -26.35 -27.52 -17.57
N THR A 111 -25.07 -27.68 -17.92
CA THR A 111 -24.62 -28.73 -18.84
C THR A 111 -24.83 -30.15 -18.28
N GLN A 112 -24.78 -30.32 -16.96
CA GLN A 112 -25.07 -31.60 -16.29
C GLN A 112 -26.58 -31.88 -16.10
N ARG A 113 -27.39 -30.85 -15.85
CA ARG A 113 -28.87 -30.96 -15.74
C ARG A 113 -29.54 -31.37 -17.05
N LEU A 114 -28.98 -31.01 -18.21
CA LEU A 114 -29.47 -31.47 -19.51
C LEU A 114 -29.28 -32.99 -19.74
N SER A 115 -28.51 -33.69 -18.89
CA SER A 115 -28.30 -35.15 -18.97
C SER A 115 -28.99 -35.96 -17.85
N SER A 116 -29.58 -35.34 -16.83
CA SER A 116 -30.23 -36.09 -15.74
C SER A 116 -31.34 -35.25 -15.13
N GLY A 117 -32.59 -35.69 -15.32
CA GLY A 117 -33.79 -35.07 -14.78
C GLY A 117 -33.98 -35.40 -13.31
N ASP A 118 -33.18 -34.81 -12.43
CA ASP A 118 -33.39 -34.91 -10.99
C ASP A 118 -33.25 -33.54 -10.31
N GLU A 119 -34.32 -33.12 -9.65
CA GLU A 119 -34.48 -31.83 -8.97
C GLU A 119 -33.72 -31.83 -7.63
N PHE A 120 -32.41 -31.66 -7.65
CA PHE A 120 -31.67 -31.30 -6.45
C PHE A 120 -31.41 -29.79 -6.41
N GLN A 121 -32.16 -29.09 -5.54
CA GLN A 121 -31.89 -27.71 -5.14
C GLN A 121 -30.52 -27.63 -4.47
N LEU A 122 -29.48 -27.40 -5.26
CA LEU A 122 -28.20 -26.91 -4.76
C LEU A 122 -28.41 -25.46 -4.32
N THR A 123 -28.61 -25.26 -3.02
CA THR A 123 -28.52 -23.95 -2.36
C THR A 123 -27.07 -23.46 -2.42
N SER A 124 -26.60 -23.11 -3.62
CA SER A 124 -25.44 -22.24 -3.74
C SER A 124 -25.94 -20.85 -3.40
N THR A 125 -25.77 -20.45 -2.14
CA THR A 125 -26.03 -19.08 -1.70
C THR A 125 -25.06 -18.16 -2.41
N GLN A 126 -25.38 -17.80 -3.64
CA GLN A 126 -24.67 -16.79 -4.40
C GLN A 126 -24.89 -15.47 -3.69
N THR A 127 -23.85 -14.96 -3.02
CA THR A 127 -23.86 -13.60 -2.49
C THR A 127 -23.99 -12.61 -3.64
N SER A 128 -25.17 -12.00 -3.77
CA SER A 128 -25.42 -10.98 -4.79
C SER A 128 -24.60 -9.72 -4.50
N PHE A 129 -24.30 -8.94 -5.54
CA PHE A 129 -23.62 -7.65 -5.36
C PHE A 129 -24.38 -6.71 -4.41
N ALA A 130 -25.71 -6.67 -4.52
CA ALA A 130 -26.56 -5.81 -3.68
C ALA A 130 -26.51 -6.16 -2.19
N SER A 131 -26.34 -7.45 -1.85
CA SER A 131 -26.22 -7.90 -0.46
C SER A 131 -24.79 -7.81 0.08
N TRP A 132 -23.77 -7.88 -0.79
CA TRP A 132 -22.36 -7.78 -0.41
C TRP A 132 -21.91 -6.33 -0.22
N LEU A 133 -22.37 -5.42 -1.07
CA LEU A 133 -21.90 -4.03 -1.09
C LEU A 133 -22.06 -3.31 0.27
N PRO A 134 -23.18 -3.46 1.02
CA PRO A 134 -23.29 -2.88 2.36
C PRO A 134 -22.22 -3.41 3.32
N SER A 135 -21.99 -4.73 3.33
CA SER A 135 -20.95 -5.33 4.20
C SER A 135 -19.53 -4.87 3.84
N PHE A 136 -19.26 -4.62 2.56
CA PHE A 136 -18.00 -4.02 2.13
C PHE A 136 -17.82 -2.60 2.66
N TYR A 137 -18.88 -1.77 2.64
CA TYR A 137 -18.81 -0.43 3.20
C TYR A 137 -18.66 -0.43 4.72
N ASP A 138 -19.29 -1.36 5.42
CA ASP A 138 -19.11 -1.52 6.87
C ASP A 138 -17.65 -1.86 7.21
N GLU A 139 -17.03 -2.79 6.47
CA GLU A 139 -15.61 -3.11 6.64
C GLU A 139 -14.69 -1.95 6.27
N LEU A 140 -15.01 -1.20 5.20
CA LEU A 140 -14.27 0.00 4.80
C LEU A 140 -14.33 1.08 5.89
N LEU A 141 -15.51 1.32 6.47
CA LEU A 141 -15.70 2.30 7.53
C LEU A 141 -14.95 1.90 8.80
N LEU A 142 -15.03 0.61 9.18
CA LEU A 142 -14.27 0.07 10.30
C LEU A 142 -12.76 0.24 10.08
N TYR A 143 -12.29 -0.05 8.87
CA TYR A 143 -10.90 0.12 8.49
C TYR A 143 -10.46 1.59 8.60
N LEU A 144 -11.25 2.51 8.06
CA LEU A 144 -10.97 3.95 8.16
C LEU A 144 -10.97 4.45 9.60
N GLU A 145 -11.85 3.93 10.47
CA GLU A 145 -11.87 4.29 11.87
C GLU A 145 -10.62 3.79 12.62
N GLN A 146 -10.15 2.58 12.30
CA GLN A 146 -8.90 2.05 12.83
C GLN A 146 -7.69 2.88 12.37
N GLU A 147 -7.67 3.26 11.09
CA GLU A 147 -6.62 4.12 10.53
C GLU A 147 -6.67 5.55 11.09
N TRP A 148 -7.84 6.07 11.45
CA TRP A 148 -7.97 7.38 12.09
C TRP A 148 -7.46 7.39 13.53
N LYS A 149 -7.64 6.28 14.25
CA LYS A 149 -7.17 6.09 15.63
C LYS A 149 -5.67 5.80 15.71
N TRP A 150 -5.07 5.37 14.61
CA TRP A 150 -3.65 5.06 14.46
C TRP A 150 -2.82 6.33 14.21
#